data_AF-A0A1G1I6L4-F1
#
_entry.id   AF-A0A1G1I6L4-F1
#
_cell.length_a   1.000
_cell.length_b   1.000
_cell.length_c   1.000
_cell.angle_alpha   90.00
_cell.angle_beta   90.00
_cell.angle_gamma   90.00
#
_symmetry.space_group_name_H-M   'P 1'
#
loop_
_entity.id
_entity.type
_entity.pdbx_description
1 polymer ?
#
loop_
_entity_poly.entity_id
_entity_poly.type
_entity_poly.pdbx_seq_one_letter_code
_entity_poly.pdbx_strand_id
1 'polypeptide(L)'
;MKTNELLQKVDIPRHKLYYLEQKGYITPKRIPMGDLEAREFSGADVRLVAVIWKYLKQGFKHKVAHQKALDELEGRHGTSHQSGQRKAA
;
A
#
# COMPACT_ATOMS: atom_id res chain seq x y z
N MET A 1 -8.21 9.91 -4.84
CA MET A 1 -8.73 9.50 -3.51
C MET A 1 -8.12 10.40 -2.45
N LYS A 2 -8.93 10.97 -1.55
CA LYS A 2 -8.44 11.85 -0.48
C LYS A 2 -7.80 11.04 0.66
N THR A 3 -6.98 11.70 1.48
CA THR A 3 -6.32 11.08 2.64
C THR A 3 -7.29 10.36 3.56
N ASN A 4 -8.46 10.94 3.87
CA ASN A 4 -9.41 10.34 4.81
C ASN A 4 -10.01 9.03 4.28
N GLU A 5 -10.35 9.00 2.99
CA GLU A 5 -10.86 7.80 2.33
C GLU A 5 -9.80 6.69 2.30
N LEU A 6 -8.54 7.04 2.04
CA LEU A 6 -7.44 6.08 2.06
C LEU A 6 -7.24 5.47 3.45
N LEU A 7 -7.27 6.30 4.50
CA LEU A 7 -7.14 5.83 5.88
C LEU A 7 -8.24 4.83 6.24
N GLN A 8 -9.49 5.10 5.85
CA GLN A 8 -10.61 4.18 6.09
C GLN A 8 -10.50 2.90 5.25
N LYS A 9 -10.05 3.01 4.00
CA LYS A 9 -9.96 1.86 3.08
C LYS A 9 -8.83 0.89 3.44
N VAL A 10 -7.69 1.42 3.87
CA VAL A 10 -6.48 0.63 4.14
C VAL A 10 -6.37 0.23 5.61
N ASP A 11 -7.09 0.92 6.51
CA ASP A 11 -7.00 0.75 7.95
C ASP A 11 -5.55 0.93 8.45
N ILE A 12 -4.87 1.94 7.90
CA ILE A 12 -3.51 2.30 8.29
C ILE A 12 -3.55 3.52 9.25
N PRO A 13 -2.78 3.52 10.35
CA PRO A 13 -2.67 4.69 11.20
C PRO A 13 -2.13 5.91 10.44
N ARG A 14 -2.73 7.09 10.68
CA ARG A 14 -2.35 8.33 10.00
C ARG A 14 -0.84 8.65 10.06
N HIS A 15 -0.22 8.43 11.22
CA HIS A 15 1.21 8.67 11.39
C HIS A 15 2.08 7.73 10.53
N LYS A 16 1.62 6.50 10.25
CA LYS A 16 2.32 5.58 9.34
C LYS A 16 2.21 6.05 7.90
N LEU A 17 1.02 6.47 7.47
CA LEU A 17 0.83 7.03 6.14
C LEU A 17 1.75 8.24 5.88
N TYR A 18 1.82 9.17 6.83
CA TYR A 18 2.71 10.33 6.72
C TYR A 18 4.19 9.96 6.72
N TYR A 19 4.58 8.94 7.48
CA TYR A 19 5.94 8.43 7.41
C TYR A 19 6.28 7.87 6.03
N LEU A 20 5.34 7.17 5.38
CA LEU A 20 5.53 6.66 4.02
C LEU A 20 5.66 7.80 2.99
N GLU A 21 4.84 8.85 3.11
CA GLU A 21 4.93 10.07 2.29
C GLU A 21 6.28 10.80 2.50
N GLN A 22 6.68 11.03 3.76
CA GLN A 22 7.93 11.71 4.11
C GLN A 22 9.17 10.97 3.60
N LYS A 23 9.13 9.64 3.55
CA LYS A 23 10.22 8.81 3.02
C LYS A 23 10.19 8.64 1.50
N GLY A 24 9.17 9.18 0.82
CA GLY A 24 9.03 9.06 -0.64
C GLY A 24 8.62 7.68 -1.12
N TYR A 25 8.09 6.82 -0.23
CA TYR A 25 7.53 5.52 -0.62
C TYR A 25 6.18 5.66 -1.33
N ILE A 26 5.50 6.78 -1.11
CA ILE A 26 4.25 7.13 -1.78
C ILE A 26 4.33 8.63 -2.10
N THR A 27 3.93 8.99 -3.31
CA THR A 27 3.95 10.38 -3.77
C THR A 27 2.54 10.80 -4.20
N PRO A 28 1.69 11.27 -3.26
CA PRO A 28 0.38 11.79 -3.63
C PRO A 28 0.53 13.02 -4.52
N LYS A 29 -0.40 13.19 -5.46
CA LYS A 29 -0.50 14.43 -6.23
C LYS A 29 -1.08 15.52 -5.35
N ARG A 30 -0.51 16.72 -5.43
CA ARG A 30 -1.10 17.92 -4.83
C ARG A 30 -2.00 18.56 -5.86
N ILE A 31 -3.28 18.64 -5.54
CA ILE A 31 -4.28 19.31 -6.39
C ILE A 31 -4.69 20.62 -5.70
N PRO A 32 -4.76 21.74 -6.44
CA PRO A 32 -5.25 22.99 -5.89
C PRO A 32 -6.74 22.84 -5.56
N MET A 33 -7.14 23.32 -4.37
CA MET A 33 -8.50 23.31 -3.88
C MET A 33 -8.80 24.68 -3.26
N GLY A 34 -9.06 25.67 -4.13
CA GLY A 34 -9.11 27.08 -3.74
C GLY A 34 -7.74 27.55 -3.24
N ASP A 35 -7.71 28.17 -2.07
CA ASP A 35 -6.48 28.60 -1.38
C ASP A 35 -5.71 27.46 -0.69
N LEU A 36 -6.20 26.21 -0.77
CA LEU A 36 -5.60 25.05 -0.12
C LEU A 36 -5.01 24.07 -1.12
N GLU A 37 -3.96 23.35 -0.73
CA GLU A 37 -3.48 22.18 -1.46
C GLU A 37 -4.08 20.90 -0.85
N ALA A 38 -4.83 20.13 -1.63
CA ALA A 38 -5.33 18.82 -1.22
C ALA A 38 -4.42 17.71 -1.76
N ARG A 39 -4.28 16.64 -0.96
CA ARG A 39 -3.60 15.41 -1.39
C ARG A 39 -4.58 14.50 -2.11
N GLU A 40 -4.19 14.09 -3.30
CA GLU A 40 -4.87 13.09 -4.10
C GLU A 40 -3.98 11.87 -4.33
N PHE A 41 -4.44 10.73 -3.81
CA PHE A 41 -3.83 9.42 -4.03
C PHE A 41 -4.49 8.75 -5.23
N SER A 42 -3.67 8.21 -6.14
CA SER A 42 -4.13 7.39 -7.26
C SER A 42 -4.55 6.00 -6.78
N GLY A 43 -5.26 5.25 -7.64
CA GLY A 43 -5.58 3.85 -7.34
C GLY A 43 -4.34 2.97 -7.16
N ALA A 44 -3.23 3.30 -7.86
CA ALA A 44 -1.96 2.61 -7.69
C ALA A 44 -1.34 2.90 -6.32
N ASP A 45 -1.36 4.17 -5.88
CA ASP A 45 -0.89 4.56 -4.55
C ASP A 45 -1.65 3.82 -3.46
N VAL A 46 -2.98 3.76 -3.56
CA VAL A 46 -3.83 3.07 -2.58
C VAL A 46 -3.49 1.58 -2.49
N ARG A 47 -3.29 0.92 -3.63
CA ARG A 47 -2.85 -0.50 -3.66
C ARG A 47 -1.46 -0.65 -3.03
N LEU A 48 -0.54 0.23 -3.37
CA LEU A 48 0.82 0.23 -2.80
C LEU A 48 0.78 0.40 -1.28
N VAL A 49 0.02 1.36 -0.75
CA VAL A 49 -0.13 1.54 0.70
C VAL A 49 -0.68 0.28 1.36
N ALA A 50 -1.70 -0.35 0.76
CA ALA A 50 -2.33 -1.54 1.31
C ALA A 50 -1.34 -2.71 1.44
N VAL A 51 -0.53 -2.94 0.41
CA VAL A 51 0.47 -4.02 0.41
C VAL A 51 1.64 -3.68 1.34
N ILE A 52 2.10 -2.43 1.37
CA ILE A 52 3.10 -1.98 2.35
C ILE A 52 2.59 -2.23 3.76
N TRP A 53 1.34 -1.87 4.06
CA TRP A 53 0.75 -2.05 5.38
C TRP A 53 0.64 -3.53 5.77
N LYS A 54 0.28 -4.40 4.83
CA LYS A 54 0.32 -5.86 5.01
C LYS A 54 1.70 -6.33 5.46
N TYR A 55 2.79 -5.87 4.85
CA TYR A 55 4.15 -6.26 5.26
C TYR A 55 4.63 -5.58 6.54
N LEU A 56 4.24 -4.32 6.80
CA LEU A 56 4.54 -3.67 8.07
C LEU A 56 3.91 -4.42 9.26
N LYS A 57 2.67 -4.90 9.11
CA LYS A 57 2.00 -5.74 10.12
C LYS A 57 2.69 -7.09 10.35
N GLN A 58 3.42 -7.60 9.36
CA GLN A 58 4.23 -8.81 9.48
C GLN A 58 5.60 -8.55 10.14
N GLY A 59 5.90 -7.30 10.55
CA GLY A 59 7.16 -6.94 11.21
C GLY A 59 8.29 -6.55 10.27
N PHE A 60 8.03 -6.44 8.95
CA PHE A 60 9.05 -5.96 8.02
C PHE A 60 9.35 -4.47 8.25
N LYS A 61 10.62 -4.09 8.09
CA LYS A 61 11.04 -2.68 8.07
C LYS A 61 10.47 -1.97 6.83
N HIS A 62 10.17 -0.67 6.95
CA HIS A 62 9.55 0.13 5.88
C HIS A 62 10.19 -0.02 4.49
N LYS A 63 11.54 0.01 4.40
CA LYS A 63 12.26 -0.20 3.13
C LYS A 63 11.96 -1.58 2.52
N VAL A 64 11.97 -2.63 3.34
CA VAL A 64 11.71 -4.00 2.90
C VAL A 64 10.24 -4.17 2.54
N ALA A 65 9.32 -3.62 3.35
CA ALA A 65 7.89 -3.63 3.08
C ALA A 65 7.56 -2.95 1.75
N HIS A 66 8.16 -1.79 1.47
CA HIS A 66 8.04 -1.09 0.19
C HIS A 66 8.54 -1.91 -0.99
N GLN A 67 9.75 -2.48 -0.88
CA GLN A 67 10.32 -3.29 -1.95
C GLN A 67 9.46 -4.54 -2.25
N LYS A 68 8.99 -5.22 -1.20
CA LYS A 68 8.08 -6.37 -1.35
C LYS A 68 6.74 -5.98 -1.94
N ALA A 69 6.23 -4.80 -1.60
CA ALA A 69 4.99 -4.31 -2.16
C ALA A 69 5.10 -4.00 -3.66
N LEU A 70 6.23 -3.43 -4.10
CA LEU A 70 6.51 -3.26 -5.52
C LEU A 70 6.59 -4.62 -6.24
N ASP A 71 7.32 -5.58 -5.68
CA ASP A 71 7.48 -6.91 -6.25
C ASP A 71 6.13 -7.67 -6.39
N GLU A 72 5.28 -7.59 -5.36
CA GLU A 72 3.93 -8.17 -5.36
C GLU A 72 3.02 -7.49 -6.40
N LEU A 73 3.14 -6.17 -6.59
CA LEU A 73 2.32 -5.42 -7.55
C LEU A 73 2.81 -5.50 -9.00
N GLU A 74 4.12 -5.66 -9.22
CA GLU A 74 4.75 -5.85 -10.53
C GLU A 74 4.64 -7.31 -11.02
N GLY A 75 4.04 -8.21 -10.22
CA GLY A 75 3.80 -9.60 -10.61
C GLY A 75 5.03 -10.50 -10.54
N ARG A 76 6.05 -10.14 -9.75
CA ARG A 76 7.27 -10.95 -9.56
C ARG A 76 7.15 -12.03 -8.48
N HIS A 77 6.02 -12.10 -7.79
CA HIS A 77 5.65 -13.23 -6.97
C HIS A 77 4.37 -13.87 -7.47
N GLY A 78 4.54 -14.98 -8.18
CA GLY A 78 3.46 -15.83 -8.64
C GLY A 78 2.59 -16.30 -7.48
N THR A 79 1.29 -16.17 -7.65
CA THR A 79 0.31 -17.03 -7.00
C THR A 79 0.48 -18.46 -7.51
N SER A 80 1.52 -19.15 -7.03
CA SER A 80 1.44 -20.59 -6.82
C SER A 80 0.73 -20.80 -5.47
N HIS A 81 -0.58 -20.56 -5.44
CA HIS A 81 -1.43 -21.23 -4.45
C HIS A 81 -1.86 -22.57 -5.05
N GLN A 82 -1.02 -23.54 -4.73
CA GLN A 82 -1.25 -24.97 -4.68
C GLN A 82 -2.69 -25.29 -4.22
N SER A 83 -3.55 -25.68 -5.15
CA SER A 83 -4.73 -26.49 -4.83
C SER A 83 -4.25 -27.92 -4.59
N GLY A 84 -3.78 -28.17 -3.37
CA GLY A 84 -3.37 -29.49 -2.90
C GLY A 84 -4.54 -30.26 -2.30
N GLN A 85 -4.79 -31.45 -2.86
CA GLN A 85 -5.36 -32.64 -2.23
C GLN A 85 -6.85 -32.60 -1.85
N ARG A 86 -7.67 -33.22 -2.71
CA ARG A 86 -8.69 -34.17 -2.24
C ARG A 86 -8.27 -35.58 -2.64
N LYS A 87 -8.37 -36.45 -1.64
CA LYS A 87 -7.73 -37.75 -1.47
C LYS A 87 -8.11 -38.78 -2.53
N ALA A 88 -7.17 -39.67 -2.81
CA ALA A 88 -7.44 -41.01 -3.31
C ALA A 88 -8.13 -41.85 -2.21
N ALA A 89 -9.20 -42.55 -2.58
CA ALA A 89 -9.59 -43.89 -2.13
C ALA A 89 -10.73 -44.37 -3.05
#